data_AF-A0A959K2F7-F1
#
_entry.id   AF-A0A959K2F7-F1
#
_cell.length_a   1.000
_cell.length_b   1.000
_cell.length_c   1.000
_cell.angle_alpha   90.00
_cell.angle_beta   90.00
_cell.angle_gamma   90.00
#
_symmetry.space_group_name_H-M   'P 1'
#
loop_
_entity.id
_entity.type
_entity.pdbx_description
1 polymer ?
#
loop_
_entity_poly.entity_id
_entity_poly.type
_entity_poly.pdbx_seq_one_letter_code
_entity_poly.pdbx_strand_id
1 'polypeptide(L)'
;MTRVIITLFAGVILTIGCASRTILASDAWAQEAENVPEHFMVGKHNGFEMIEPTADDGCKSPMIDPRDSTKINLFRSFDGRGDYEVPKGKYGVEKGHILRLDCNTGKVVGIFKK
;
A
#
# COMPACT_ATOMS: atom_id res chain seq x y z
N MET A 1 41.65 -32.56 48.72
CA MET A 1 40.17 -32.46 48.70
C MET A 1 39.81 -31.13 48.03
N THR A 2 40.07 -30.93 46.74
CA THR A 2 39.17 -31.18 45.59
C THR A 2 37.71 -30.76 45.83
N ARG A 3 37.31 -29.63 45.25
CA ARG A 3 36.05 -29.47 44.51
C ARG A 3 36.21 -28.44 43.39
N VAL A 4 36.30 -28.97 42.17
CA VAL A 4 36.14 -28.28 40.89
C VAL A 4 34.64 -27.98 40.74
N ILE A 5 34.26 -26.73 40.48
CA ILE A 5 32.91 -26.35 40.07
C ILE A 5 33.03 -25.81 38.64
N ILE A 6 32.77 -26.70 37.68
CA ILE A 6 32.60 -26.38 36.26
C ILE A 6 31.16 -25.92 36.11
N THR A 7 30.94 -24.61 35.98
CA THR A 7 29.61 -24.06 35.71
C THR A 7 29.41 -24.01 34.19
N LEU A 8 28.76 -25.04 33.66
CA LEU A 8 28.12 -25.07 32.36
C LEU A 8 27.09 -23.93 32.27
N PHE A 9 27.38 -22.88 31.49
CA PHE A 9 26.33 -21.96 31.03
C PHE A 9 26.09 -22.18 29.55
N ALA A 10 25.01 -22.91 29.30
CA ALA A 10 24.49 -23.29 28.00
C ALA A 10 24.17 -22.06 27.15
N GLY A 11 24.47 -22.19 25.85
CA GLY A 11 24.29 -21.14 24.86
C GLY A 11 22.84 -20.71 24.67
N VAL A 12 22.67 -19.40 24.49
CA VAL A 12 21.45 -18.79 23.95
C VAL A 12 21.83 -18.20 22.59
N ILE A 13 21.65 -19.00 21.54
CA ILE A 13 21.76 -18.55 20.16
C ILE A 13 20.44 -17.86 19.82
N LEU A 14 20.43 -16.53 19.88
CA LEU A 14 19.33 -15.71 19.35
C LEU A 14 19.38 -15.78 17.82
N THR A 15 18.67 -16.74 17.23
CA THR A 15 18.41 -16.73 15.79
C THR A 15 17.42 -15.60 15.48
N ILE A 16 17.93 -14.49 14.97
CA ILE A 16 17.12 -13.43 14.36
C ILE A 16 16.50 -14.05 13.09
N GLY A 17 15.25 -14.48 13.20
CA GLY A 17 14.47 -14.94 12.06
C GLY A 17 14.14 -13.75 11.17
N CYS A 18 14.82 -13.64 10.03
CA CYS A 18 14.44 -12.71 8.98
C CYS A 18 13.16 -13.24 8.32
N ALA A 19 12.00 -12.69 8.70
CA ALA A 19 10.74 -13.03 8.06
C ALA A 19 10.73 -12.45 6.64
N SER A 20 11.19 -13.23 5.66
CA SER A 20 10.99 -12.93 4.24
C SER A 20 9.49 -12.99 3.94
N ARG A 21 8.87 -11.82 3.75
CA ARG A 21 7.50 -11.74 3.25
C ARG A 21 7.49 -12.26 1.80
N THR A 22 6.77 -13.35 1.56
CA THR A 22 6.56 -13.90 0.22
C THR A 22 5.77 -12.88 -0.60
N ILE A 23 6.41 -12.30 -1.63
CA ILE A 23 5.76 -11.40 -2.58
C ILE A 23 4.85 -12.27 -3.46
N LEU A 24 3.53 -12.08 -3.37
CA LEU A 24 2.56 -12.75 -4.24
C LEU A 24 2.81 -12.31 -5.69
N ALA A 25 2.64 -13.21 -6.66
CA ALA A 25 2.96 -12.95 -8.07
C ALA A 25 2.24 -11.72 -8.68
N SER A 26 1.12 -11.28 -8.11
CA SER A 26 0.40 -10.05 -8.50
C SER A 26 1.11 -8.75 -8.10
N ASP A 27 2.11 -8.84 -7.21
CA ASP A 27 2.99 -7.76 -6.77
C ASP A 27 4.40 -7.85 -7.39
N ALA A 28 4.67 -8.90 -8.18
CA ALA A 28 6.01 -9.17 -8.71
C ALA A 28 6.50 -8.12 -9.74
N TRP A 29 5.60 -7.28 -10.25
CA TRP A 29 5.95 -6.18 -11.13
C TRP A 29 5.07 -4.96 -10.82
N ALA A 30 5.59 -4.10 -9.93
CA ALA A 30 5.06 -2.79 -9.63
C ALA A 30 6.05 -1.74 -10.16
N GLN A 31 5.57 -0.81 -10.99
CA GLN A 31 6.32 0.38 -11.35
C GLN A 31 6.06 1.48 -10.30
N GLU A 32 7.08 2.27 -9.99
CA GLU A 32 6.93 3.42 -9.09
C GLU A 32 6.05 4.49 -9.72
N ALA A 33 5.14 5.06 -8.92
CA ALA A 33 4.28 6.16 -9.37
C ALA A 33 4.99 7.50 -9.13
N GLU A 34 4.80 8.43 -10.06
CA GLU A 34 5.49 9.73 -10.02
C GLU A 34 4.57 10.83 -9.49
N ASN A 35 5.10 11.82 -8.77
CA ASN A 35 4.34 13.01 -8.35
C ASN A 35 2.97 12.70 -7.71
N VAL A 36 2.91 11.68 -6.85
CA VAL A 36 1.71 11.30 -6.10
C VAL A 36 1.58 12.13 -4.81
N PRO A 37 0.37 12.32 -4.27
CA PRO A 37 0.21 12.93 -2.95
C PRO A 37 0.74 11.98 -1.87
N GLU A 38 0.85 12.46 -0.63
CA GLU A 38 1.16 11.59 0.51
C GLU A 38 0.14 10.44 0.62
N HIS A 39 -1.14 10.76 0.42
CA HIS A 39 -2.24 9.82 0.24
C HIS A 39 -3.41 10.50 -0.47
N PHE A 40 -4.29 9.69 -1.05
CA PHE A 40 -5.56 10.14 -1.61
C PHE A 40 -6.64 10.17 -0.53
N MET A 41 -7.54 11.15 -0.63
CA MET A 41 -8.71 11.27 0.25
C MET A 41 -9.96 10.63 -0.37
N VAL A 42 -10.96 10.30 0.44
CA VAL A 42 -12.25 9.80 -0.06
C VAL A 42 -13.12 10.98 -0.48
N GLY A 43 -13.59 11.01 -1.73
CA GLY A 43 -14.53 12.01 -2.20
C GLY A 43 -15.96 11.69 -1.74
N LYS A 44 -16.64 12.65 -1.09
CA LYS A 44 -18.06 12.52 -0.78
C LYS A 44 -18.94 12.92 -1.97
N HIS A 45 -20.21 12.53 -1.92
CA HIS A 45 -21.19 12.74 -3.00
C HIS A 45 -21.40 14.22 -3.36
N ASN A 46 -21.18 15.13 -2.42
CA ASN A 46 -21.25 16.58 -2.67
C ASN A 46 -20.06 17.11 -3.50
N GLY A 47 -18.98 16.34 -3.67
CA GLY A 47 -17.82 16.71 -4.48
C GLY A 47 -16.92 17.80 -3.90
N PHE A 48 -17.30 18.39 -2.77
CA PHE A 48 -16.57 19.47 -2.07
C PHE A 48 -15.94 18.99 -0.76
N GLU A 49 -16.47 17.91 -0.20
CA GLU A 49 -15.97 17.34 1.04
C GLU A 49 -15.10 16.12 0.75
N MET A 50 -13.92 16.13 1.35
CA MET A 50 -12.96 15.04 1.33
C MET A 50 -12.75 14.59 2.77
N ILE A 51 -12.79 13.28 3.00
CA ILE A 51 -12.50 12.71 4.31
C ILE A 51 -11.30 11.77 4.23
N GLU A 52 -10.67 11.55 5.37
CA GLU A 52 -9.60 10.56 5.49
C GLU A 52 -10.10 9.15 5.14
N PRO A 53 -9.27 8.34 4.46
CA PRO A 53 -9.50 6.90 4.37
C PRO A 53 -9.53 6.30 5.78
N THR A 54 -10.50 5.44 6.03
CA THR A 54 -10.64 4.75 7.31
C THR A 54 -10.46 3.25 7.11
N ALA A 55 -9.80 2.60 8.07
CA ALA A 55 -9.71 1.15 8.10
C ALA A 55 -11.12 0.52 8.09
N ASP A 56 -11.24 -0.65 7.47
CA ASP A 56 -12.44 -1.50 7.44
C ASP A 56 -13.60 -1.02 6.55
N ASP A 57 -13.45 0.16 5.96
CA ASP A 57 -14.51 0.78 5.16
C ASP A 57 -14.49 0.31 3.68
N GLY A 58 -13.49 -0.50 3.33
CA GLY A 58 -13.24 -0.99 1.98
C GLY A 58 -12.75 0.11 1.02
N CYS A 59 -12.43 -0.29 -0.20
CA CYS A 59 -11.96 0.66 -1.22
C CYS A 59 -13.08 1.59 -1.66
N LYS A 60 -12.91 2.90 -1.43
CA LYS A 60 -13.89 3.91 -1.81
C LYS A 60 -13.65 4.42 -3.22
N SER A 61 -14.69 5.04 -3.79
CA SER A 61 -14.65 5.67 -5.11
C SER A 61 -15.60 6.89 -5.14
N PRO A 62 -15.19 8.03 -5.72
CA PRO A 62 -13.83 8.34 -6.17
C PRO A 62 -12.87 8.55 -4.99
N MET A 63 -11.57 8.33 -5.24
CA MET A 63 -10.51 8.87 -4.40
C MET A 63 -10.00 10.18 -5.03
N ILE A 64 -9.53 11.11 -4.21
CA ILE A 64 -9.25 12.49 -4.60
C ILE A 64 -7.81 12.85 -4.20
N ASP A 65 -7.05 13.43 -5.13
CA ASP A 65 -5.77 14.07 -4.80
C ASP A 65 -6.07 15.40 -4.08
N PRO A 66 -5.67 15.57 -2.81
CA PRO A 66 -5.99 16.76 -2.04
C PRO A 66 -5.25 18.02 -2.54
N ARG A 67 -4.21 17.87 -3.37
CA ARG A 67 -3.38 18.98 -3.86
C ARG A 67 -4.05 19.72 -5.02
N ASP A 68 -4.79 19.01 -5.86
CA ASP A 68 -5.35 19.56 -7.10
C ASP A 68 -6.78 19.08 -7.44
N SER A 69 -7.43 18.34 -6.54
CA SER A 69 -8.78 17.78 -6.69
C SER A 69 -8.93 16.76 -7.84
N THR A 70 -7.82 16.20 -8.35
CA THR A 70 -7.86 15.13 -9.35
C THR A 70 -8.62 13.93 -8.79
N LYS A 71 -9.64 13.45 -9.53
CA LYS A 71 -10.44 12.29 -9.16
C LYS A 71 -9.90 11.04 -9.83
N ILE A 72 -9.76 9.95 -9.08
CA ILE A 72 -9.47 8.61 -9.60
C ILE A 72 -10.62 7.68 -9.22
N ASN A 73 -10.99 6.78 -10.14
CA ASN A 73 -12.18 5.94 -10.01
C ASN A 73 -11.79 4.48 -9.81
N LEU A 74 -12.45 3.79 -8.89
CA LEU A 74 -12.15 2.40 -8.59
C LEU A 74 -12.48 1.52 -9.80
N PHE A 75 -11.50 0.75 -10.25
CA PHE A 75 -11.64 -0.27 -11.29
C PHE A 75 -11.97 -1.64 -10.68
N ARG A 76 -11.17 -2.09 -9.71
CA ARG A 76 -11.41 -3.31 -8.92
C ARG A 76 -10.78 -3.19 -7.55
N SER A 77 -11.24 -4.01 -6.60
CA SER A 77 -10.63 -4.11 -5.27
C SER A 77 -10.40 -5.57 -4.88
N PHE A 78 -9.36 -5.81 -4.11
CA PHE A 78 -9.00 -7.12 -3.57
C PHE A 78 -8.05 -6.94 -2.38
N ASP A 79 -8.17 -7.77 -1.34
CA ASP A 79 -7.27 -7.82 -0.18
C ASP A 79 -6.90 -6.45 0.43
N GLY A 80 -7.89 -5.56 0.58
CA GLY A 80 -7.67 -4.22 1.14
C GLY A 80 -6.96 -3.23 0.21
N ARG A 81 -6.80 -3.58 -1.07
CA ARG A 81 -6.19 -2.74 -2.11
C ARG A 81 -7.19 -2.47 -3.23
N GLY A 82 -7.05 -1.30 -3.83
CA GLY A 82 -7.90 -0.85 -4.92
C GLY A 82 -7.04 -0.49 -6.12
N ASP A 83 -7.42 -1.01 -7.28
CA ASP A 83 -6.87 -0.60 -8.57
C ASP A 83 -7.75 0.51 -9.11
N TYR A 84 -7.17 1.66 -9.42
CA TYR A 84 -7.88 2.87 -9.82
C TYR A 84 -7.50 3.31 -11.24
N GLU A 85 -8.51 3.74 -11.98
CA GLU A 85 -8.32 4.47 -13.24
C GLU A 85 -7.97 5.91 -12.94
N VAL A 86 -6.93 6.39 -13.63
CA VAL A 86 -6.35 7.70 -13.45
C VAL A 86 -6.53 8.53 -14.72
N PRO A 87 -6.81 9.85 -14.63
CA PRO A 87 -6.79 10.73 -15.79
C PRO A 87 -5.44 10.69 -16.54
N LYS A 88 -5.48 10.79 -17.87
CA LYS A 88 -4.28 10.72 -18.71
C LYS A 88 -3.24 11.77 -18.29
N GLY A 89 -1.97 11.36 -18.22
CA GLY A 89 -0.84 12.24 -17.91
C GLY A 89 -0.64 12.53 -16.43
N LYS A 90 -1.35 11.80 -15.55
CA LYS A 90 -1.16 11.87 -14.10
C LYS A 90 -0.42 10.65 -13.58
N TYR A 91 0.40 10.89 -12.57
CA TYR A 91 1.07 9.89 -11.74
C TYR A 91 1.98 8.88 -12.45
N GLY A 92 2.43 9.17 -13.68
CA GLY A 92 3.20 8.22 -14.49
C GLY A 92 2.39 7.04 -15.05
N VAL A 93 1.05 7.06 -14.92
CA VAL A 93 0.19 5.95 -15.37
C VAL A 93 -0.01 6.01 -16.88
N GLU A 94 0.50 4.99 -17.57
CA GLU A 94 0.34 4.84 -19.02
C GLU A 94 -0.92 4.05 -19.41
N LYS A 95 -1.24 4.03 -20.71
CA LYS A 95 -2.34 3.22 -21.25
C LYS A 95 -2.13 1.73 -20.92
N GLY A 96 -3.17 1.07 -20.43
CA GLY A 96 -3.11 -0.36 -20.05
C GLY A 96 -2.60 -0.59 -18.62
N HIS A 97 -2.32 0.47 -17.87
CA HIS A 97 -1.93 0.42 -16.48
C HIS A 97 -2.99 1.04 -15.57
N ILE A 98 -2.91 0.70 -14.28
CA ILE A 98 -3.75 1.21 -13.21
C ILE A 98 -2.87 1.68 -12.04
N LEU A 99 -3.41 2.57 -11.21
CA LEU A 99 -2.77 2.98 -9.96
C LEU A 99 -3.35 2.17 -8.82
N ARG A 100 -2.52 1.44 -8.09
CA ARG A 100 -2.96 0.67 -6.92
C ARG A 100 -2.79 1.48 -5.64
N LEU A 101 -3.83 1.55 -4.84
CA LEU A 101 -3.81 2.15 -3.50
C LEU A 101 -4.03 1.10 -2.41
N ASP A 102 -3.49 1.36 -1.23
CA ASP A 102 -3.93 0.77 0.02
C ASP A 102 -5.22 1.49 0.45
N CYS A 103 -6.32 0.74 0.62
CA CYS A 103 -7.64 1.34 0.81
C CYS A 103 -7.88 1.88 2.22
N ASN A 104 -7.10 1.44 3.20
CA ASN A 104 -7.21 1.91 4.57
C ASN A 104 -6.51 3.25 4.78
N THR A 105 -5.50 3.54 3.94
CA THR A 105 -4.62 4.71 4.11
C THR A 105 -4.68 5.68 2.93
N GLY A 106 -5.20 5.25 1.78
CA GLY A 106 -5.15 6.02 0.53
C GLY A 106 -3.76 6.14 -0.07
N LYS A 107 -2.75 5.44 0.48
CA LYS A 107 -1.37 5.50 0.01
C LYS A 107 -1.18 4.73 -1.27
N VAL A 108 -0.32 5.24 -2.13
CA VAL A 108 0.03 4.57 -3.39
C VAL A 108 0.91 3.36 -3.10
N VAL A 109 0.50 2.21 -3.63
CA VAL A 109 1.29 0.98 -3.64
C VAL A 109 2.18 0.93 -4.88
N GLY A 110 1.67 1.38 -6.04
CA GLY A 110 2.42 1.46 -7.29
C GLY A 110 1.52 1.40 -8.52
N ILE A 111 2.15 1.31 -9.69
CA ILE A 111 1.51 1.16 -11.00
C ILE A 111 1.60 -0.31 -11.43
N PHE A 112 0.48 -0.85 -11.90
CA PHE A 112 0.36 -2.24 -12.34
C PHE A 112 -0.32 -2.33 -13.70
N LYS A 113 -0.13 -3.44 -14.42
CA LYS A 113 -0.95 -3.76 -15.60
C LYS A 113 -2.38 -4.03 -15.17
N LYS A 114 -3.32 -3.57 -16.00
CA LYS A 114 -4.75 -3.81 -15.82
C LYS A 114 -5.09 -5.30 -15.86
#